data_AF-A0A1Y3WGC3-F1
#
_entry.id   AF-A0A1Y3WGC3-F1
#
_cell.length_a   1.000
_cell.length_b   1.000
_cell.length_c   1.000
_cell.angle_alpha   90.00
_cell.angle_beta   90.00
_cell.angle_gamma   90.00
#
_symmetry.space_group_name_H-M   'P 1'
#
loop_
_entity.id
_entity.type
_entity.pdbx_description
1 polymer ?
#
loop_
_entity_poly.entity_id
_entity_poly.type
_entity_poly.pdbx_seq_one_letter_code
_entity_poly.pdbx_strand_id
1 'polypeptide(L)'
;MKVKEHSHLRGQNGCLGFFYGLDAVLSEYPEGGLAGEFFINGETQSIWVWDSASRLWYDTNHAAPAPFCGVVSDPATFSPPVGNGESACYVYIAGHADTYTFPRVKGLSPVSVTTDSAAIITLVWDSGAWHSYVTPLTFDDAIRPTYMYRGMWMQSTSYCCMNGVADVVYYQGAYYAVKPSVSSTTQIPTTTSDWEAFPRFQAIATTLEMLPNQIMLMNQQQTIRVASGESSWDLCNGEIRHLESGTFLSQAGDLRVFSTKGNVVISPNGCISLWRNNKKELIIDWNDEGQIEISMTHPDSTGADTLSILPHQITLSRTDGNGQTLSSSFLSALGLNCKLKQATDTLEEGDIYVDENNFLKQKRG
;
A
#
# COMPACT_ATOMS: atom_id res chain seq x y z
N MET A 1 36.60 24.19 3.07
CA MET A 1 35.17 24.48 2.98
C MET A 1 34.72 23.98 1.61
N LYS A 2 34.00 22.86 1.53
CA LYS A 2 33.49 22.38 0.23
C LYS A 2 32.30 23.27 -0.13
N VAL A 3 32.50 24.17 -1.09
CA VAL A 3 31.40 24.88 -1.74
C VAL A 3 30.60 23.79 -2.46
N LYS A 4 29.35 23.58 -2.03
CA LYS A 4 28.42 22.76 -2.80
C LYS A 4 28.14 23.59 -4.05
N GLU A 5 28.66 23.18 -5.21
CA GLU A 5 28.21 23.77 -6.47
C GLU A 5 26.78 23.27 -6.70
N HIS A 6 25.79 24.11 -6.39
CA HIS A 6 24.41 23.85 -6.71
C HIS A 6 24.23 24.11 -8.20
N SER A 7 24.00 23.04 -8.98
CA SER A 7 23.51 23.21 -10.34
C SER A 7 22.02 23.55 -10.26
N HIS A 8 21.66 24.83 -10.38
CA HIS A 8 20.41 25.15 -11.07
C HIS A 8 20.50 24.34 -12.37
N LEU A 9 19.58 23.39 -12.60
CA LEU A 9 19.58 22.60 -13.84
C LEU A 9 19.51 23.63 -14.98
N ARG A 10 20.66 23.93 -15.58
CA ARG A 10 20.80 24.95 -16.64
C ARG A 10 19.88 24.51 -17.78
N GLY A 11 18.69 25.11 -17.85
CA GLY A 11 17.63 24.72 -18.77
C GLY A 11 16.20 24.79 -18.20
N GLN A 12 16.02 24.92 -16.88
CA GLN A 12 14.71 25.11 -16.24
C GLN A 12 14.61 26.47 -15.54
N ASN A 13 14.62 27.57 -16.30
CA ASN A 13 14.20 28.86 -15.73
C ASN A 13 12.67 28.82 -15.57
N GLY A 14 12.15 28.96 -14.34
CA GLY A 14 10.70 28.86 -14.08
C GLY A 14 10.32 28.44 -12.65
N CYS A 15 9.35 27.53 -12.50
CA CYS A 15 8.89 27.07 -11.20
C CYS A 15 9.89 26.13 -10.50
N LEU A 16 10.33 26.49 -9.29
CA LEU A 16 11.15 25.65 -8.41
C LEU A 16 10.35 24.57 -7.67
N GLY A 17 9.01 24.67 -7.67
CA GLY A 17 8.10 23.72 -7.01
C GLY A 17 7.37 24.31 -5.80
N PHE A 18 6.84 23.43 -4.95
CA PHE A 18 6.15 23.78 -3.71
C PHE A 18 7.10 23.69 -2.51
N PHE A 19 7.12 24.74 -1.68
CA PHE A 19 7.87 24.78 -0.44
C PHE A 19 6.98 25.29 0.68
N TYR A 20 7.12 24.73 1.88
CA TYR A 20 6.27 25.12 3.01
C TYR A 20 6.44 26.60 3.40
N GLY A 21 7.66 27.14 3.27
CA GLY A 21 7.96 28.54 3.56
C GLY A 21 9.32 28.95 2.99
N LEU A 22 9.67 30.23 3.15
CA LEU A 22 10.91 30.81 2.59
C LEU A 22 12.18 30.09 3.10
N ASP A 23 12.22 29.73 4.38
CA ASP A 23 13.36 29.03 4.99
C ASP A 23 13.65 27.69 4.30
N ALA A 24 12.61 26.98 3.84
CA ALA A 24 12.76 25.71 3.14
C ALA A 24 13.39 25.89 1.75
N VAL A 25 13.03 26.97 1.03
CA VAL A 25 13.67 27.34 -0.24
C VAL A 25 15.11 27.73 -0.01
N LEU A 26 15.39 28.58 0.99
CA LEU A 26 16.75 29.05 1.29
C LEU A 26 17.67 27.93 1.78
N SER A 27 17.13 26.87 2.38
CA SER A 27 17.90 25.67 2.73
C SER A 27 18.40 24.90 1.49
N GLU A 28 17.61 24.87 0.41
CA GLU A 28 17.96 24.19 -0.84
C GLU A 28 18.73 25.09 -1.82
N TYR A 29 18.38 26.38 -1.83
CA TYR A 29 18.93 27.44 -2.69
C TYR A 29 19.45 28.61 -1.83
N PRO A 30 20.57 28.43 -1.12
CA PRO A 30 21.11 29.44 -0.19
C PRO A 30 21.61 30.71 -0.88
N GLU A 31 21.97 30.60 -2.16
CA GLU A 31 22.35 31.73 -3.02
C GLU A 31 21.14 32.49 -3.59
N GLY A 32 19.93 31.98 -3.37
CA GLY A 32 18.69 32.48 -3.97
C GLY A 32 18.39 31.87 -5.33
N GLY A 33 17.56 32.56 -6.11
CA GLY A 33 17.11 32.11 -7.42
C GLY A 33 17.87 32.71 -8.62
N LEU A 34 17.42 32.34 -9.82
CA LEU A 34 17.74 32.96 -11.10
C LEU A 34 16.59 33.85 -11.59
N ALA A 35 16.88 34.77 -12.50
CA ALA A 35 15.87 35.66 -13.06
C ALA A 35 14.72 34.84 -13.69
N GLY A 36 13.49 35.13 -13.24
CA GLY A 36 12.29 34.42 -13.68
C GLY A 36 11.96 33.14 -12.91
N GLU A 37 12.75 32.78 -11.89
CA GLU A 37 12.40 31.67 -10.99
C GLU A 37 11.32 32.08 -9.98
N PHE A 38 10.41 31.16 -9.69
CA PHE A 38 9.36 31.32 -8.69
C PHE A 38 9.04 30.00 -7.99
N PHE A 39 8.41 30.04 -6.81
CA PHE A 39 7.93 28.86 -6.11
C PHE A 39 6.55 29.09 -5.50
N ILE A 40 5.84 28.02 -5.14
CA ILE A 40 4.57 28.10 -4.42
C ILE A 40 4.87 27.98 -2.92
N ASN A 41 4.54 29.00 -2.16
CA ASN A 41 4.73 29.05 -0.71
C ASN A 41 3.48 28.52 0.01
N GLY A 42 3.64 27.45 0.78
CA GLY A 42 2.56 26.82 1.55
C GLY A 42 2.08 27.62 2.75
N GLU A 43 2.94 28.43 3.36
CA GLU A 43 2.63 29.27 4.53
C GLU A 43 1.76 30.46 4.13
N THR A 44 2.12 31.17 3.05
CA THR A 44 1.37 32.33 2.56
C THR A 44 0.30 31.98 1.53
N GLN A 45 0.29 30.73 1.04
CA GLN A 45 -0.60 30.25 -0.02
C GLN A 45 -0.51 31.11 -1.29
N SER A 46 0.71 31.49 -1.66
CA SER A 46 0.98 32.42 -2.75
C SER A 46 2.17 32.00 -3.59
N ILE A 47 2.32 32.64 -4.75
CA ILE A 47 3.52 32.48 -5.56
C ILE A 47 4.56 33.45 -5.02
N TRP A 48 5.80 33.00 -4.92
CA TRP A 48 6.94 33.84 -4.57
C TRP A 48 7.92 33.86 -5.74
N VAL A 49 8.30 35.05 -6.19
CA VAL A 49 9.17 35.24 -7.36
C VAL A 49 10.53 35.76 -6.92
N TRP A 50 11.59 35.25 -7.54
CA TRP A 50 12.94 35.74 -7.32
C TRP A 50 13.17 37.05 -8.06
N ASP A 51 13.58 38.06 -7.30
CA ASP A 51 14.11 39.30 -7.84
C ASP A 51 15.64 39.21 -7.98
N SER A 52 16.12 39.18 -9.22
CA SER A 52 17.55 39.19 -9.52
C SER A 52 18.29 40.51 -9.20
N ALA A 53 17.59 41.64 -9.14
CA ALA A 53 18.17 42.95 -8.85
C ALA A 53 18.37 43.17 -7.35
N SER A 54 17.35 42.93 -6.52
CA SER A 54 17.48 43.04 -5.07
C SER A 54 18.01 41.77 -4.39
N ARG A 55 18.07 40.64 -5.12
CA ARG A 55 18.47 39.33 -4.62
C ARG A 55 17.61 38.84 -3.45
N LEU A 56 16.30 39.00 -3.60
CA LEU A 56 15.31 38.62 -2.59
C LEU A 56 14.13 37.88 -3.23
N TRP A 57 13.47 37.04 -2.44
CA TRP A 57 12.21 36.42 -2.80
C TRP A 57 11.05 37.32 -2.38
N TYR A 58 10.08 37.53 -3.27
CA TYR A 58 8.89 38.35 -3.00
C TYR A 58 7.60 37.59 -3.17
N ASP A 59 6.73 37.72 -2.17
CA ASP A 59 5.35 37.27 -2.22
C ASP A 59 4.53 38.08 -3.25
N THR A 60 3.97 37.42 -4.26
CA THR A 60 3.15 38.08 -5.29
C THR A 60 1.84 38.65 -4.76
N ASN A 61 1.39 38.25 -3.57
CA ASN A 61 0.20 38.84 -2.92
C ASN A 61 0.49 40.22 -2.31
N HIS A 62 1.76 40.61 -2.23
CA HIS A 62 2.20 41.88 -1.67
C HIS A 62 2.96 42.71 -2.71
N ALA A 63 3.06 44.02 -2.48
CA ALA A 63 3.79 44.90 -3.39
C ALA A 63 5.28 44.55 -3.37
N ALA A 64 5.78 43.97 -4.47
CA ALA A 64 7.20 43.74 -4.65
C ALA A 64 7.88 45.02 -5.17
N PRO A 65 9.12 45.31 -4.76
CA PRO A 65 9.95 46.29 -5.42
C PRO A 65 10.36 45.79 -6.82
N ALA A 66 10.70 46.74 -7.70
CA ALA A 66 11.20 46.45 -9.03
C ALA A 66 12.38 45.47 -8.98
N PRO A 67 12.48 44.52 -9.94
CA PRO A 67 11.86 44.49 -11.25
C PRO A 67 10.57 43.65 -11.32
N PHE A 68 10.10 42.98 -10.26
CA PHE A 68 8.79 42.31 -10.33
C PHE A 68 7.68 43.35 -10.29
N CYS A 69 6.94 43.47 -11.40
CA CYS A 69 5.97 44.53 -11.61
C CYS A 69 4.52 44.03 -11.56
N GLY A 70 4.28 42.71 -11.55
CA GLY A 70 2.97 42.12 -11.27
C GLY A 70 2.51 41.03 -12.25
N VAL A 71 1.24 40.66 -12.11
CA VAL A 71 0.59 39.63 -12.92
C VAL A 71 -0.23 40.27 -14.04
N VAL A 72 -0.07 39.77 -15.25
CA VAL A 72 -0.85 40.15 -16.43
C VAL A 72 -2.22 39.47 -16.36
N SER A 73 -3.29 40.26 -16.44
CA SER A 73 -4.66 39.75 -16.47
C SER A 73 -5.13 39.39 -17.88
N ASP A 74 -4.78 40.20 -18.87
CA ASP A 74 -5.17 40.02 -20.27
C ASP A 74 -4.02 40.39 -21.23
N PRO A 75 -3.49 39.44 -22.02
CA PRO A 75 -2.41 39.70 -22.96
C PRO A 75 -2.73 40.77 -23.99
N ALA A 76 -3.99 40.87 -24.46
CA ALA A 76 -4.36 41.76 -25.55
C ALA A 76 -4.34 43.25 -25.16
N THR A 77 -4.62 43.54 -23.89
CA THR A 77 -4.67 44.90 -23.34
C THR A 77 -3.43 45.27 -22.52
N PHE A 78 -2.59 44.31 -22.16
CA PHE A 78 -1.38 44.50 -21.37
C PHE A 78 -0.39 45.48 -22.03
N SER A 79 -0.11 46.60 -21.34
CA SER A 79 0.76 47.67 -21.81
C SER A 79 1.57 48.24 -20.62
N PRO A 80 2.71 47.63 -20.25
CA PRO A 80 3.48 48.04 -19.09
C PRO A 80 4.29 49.33 -19.36
N PRO A 81 4.36 50.27 -18.41
CA PRO A 81 5.20 51.47 -18.53
C PRO A 81 6.67 51.13 -18.21
N VAL A 82 7.40 50.56 -19.16
CA VAL A 82 8.83 50.22 -18.99
C VAL A 82 9.75 51.33 -19.50
N GLY A 83 10.65 51.84 -18.65
CA GLY A 83 11.65 52.87 -18.97
C GLY A 83 12.83 52.38 -19.81
N ASN A 84 13.73 53.27 -20.20
CA ASN A 84 15.04 52.91 -20.76
C ASN A 84 16.02 52.69 -19.60
N GLY A 85 16.73 51.55 -19.57
CA GLY A 85 17.66 51.22 -18.49
C GLY A 85 17.04 50.56 -17.25
N GLU A 86 15.73 50.34 -17.25
CA GLU A 86 15.02 49.62 -16.19
C GLU A 86 14.82 48.14 -16.56
N SER A 87 14.86 47.25 -15.58
CA SER A 87 14.43 45.86 -15.72
C SER A 87 13.02 45.70 -15.18
N ALA A 88 12.19 44.93 -15.87
CA ALA A 88 10.82 44.64 -15.43
C ALA A 88 10.46 43.17 -15.70
N CYS A 89 9.64 42.60 -14.83
CA CYS A 89 9.22 41.21 -14.86
C CYS A 89 7.72 41.14 -14.60
N TYR A 90 7.02 40.42 -15.47
CA TYR A 90 5.58 40.19 -15.39
C TYR A 90 5.26 38.72 -15.61
N VAL A 91 4.18 38.23 -14.99
CA VAL A 91 3.75 36.84 -15.10
C VAL A 91 2.35 36.75 -15.68
N TYR A 92 2.10 35.83 -16.61
CA TYR A 92 0.79 35.52 -17.17
C TYR A 92 0.47 34.03 -16.98
N ILE A 93 -0.77 33.71 -16.61
CA ILE A 93 -1.23 32.32 -16.46
C ILE A 93 -2.01 31.94 -17.73
N ALA A 94 -1.38 31.13 -18.58
CA ALA A 94 -1.99 30.51 -19.74
C ALA A 94 -2.85 29.32 -19.30
N GLY A 95 -4.16 29.42 -19.50
CA GLY A 95 -5.11 28.40 -19.04
C GLY A 95 -5.17 27.13 -19.89
N HIS A 96 -4.65 27.16 -21.12
CA HIS A 96 -4.67 26.02 -22.04
C HIS A 96 -3.54 26.13 -23.07
N ALA A 97 -3.40 25.13 -23.94
CA ALA A 97 -2.51 25.20 -25.09
C ALA A 97 -3.02 26.26 -26.08
N ASP A 98 -2.22 27.29 -26.36
CA ASP A 98 -2.52 28.30 -27.39
C ASP A 98 -1.28 29.18 -27.67
N THR A 99 -1.41 30.10 -28.62
CA THR A 99 -0.48 31.20 -28.82
C THR A 99 -1.00 32.49 -28.20
N TYR A 100 -0.35 32.94 -27.13
CA TYR A 100 -0.68 34.16 -26.42
C TYR A 100 0.15 35.31 -26.97
N THR A 101 -0.51 36.35 -27.48
CA THR A 101 0.15 37.52 -28.09
C THR A 101 -0.04 38.75 -27.22
N PHE A 102 1.06 39.46 -26.96
CA PHE A 102 1.14 40.70 -26.19
C PHE A 102 1.44 41.85 -27.18
N PRO A 103 0.42 42.52 -27.75
CA PRO A 103 0.61 43.46 -28.86
C PRO A 103 1.05 44.86 -28.43
N ARG A 104 0.89 45.21 -27.15
CA ARG A 104 1.13 46.57 -26.63
C ARG A 104 2.35 46.69 -25.73
N VAL A 105 3.22 45.67 -25.72
CA VAL A 105 4.50 45.76 -25.02
C VAL A 105 5.46 46.67 -25.81
N LYS A 106 6.32 47.41 -25.09
CA LYS A 106 7.27 48.35 -25.68
C LYS A 106 8.25 47.60 -26.60
N GLY A 107 8.29 47.96 -27.88
CA GLY A 107 9.12 47.33 -28.91
C GLY A 107 8.54 47.51 -30.32
N LEU A 108 9.30 47.20 -31.36
CA LEU A 108 8.84 47.31 -32.76
C LEU A 108 7.90 46.16 -33.19
N SER A 109 7.74 45.12 -32.36
CA SER A 109 6.95 43.94 -32.70
C SER A 109 6.25 43.36 -31.47
N PRO A 110 5.01 42.83 -31.62
CA PRO A 110 4.35 42.05 -30.59
C PRO A 110 5.21 40.88 -30.10
N VAL A 111 5.09 40.54 -28.82
CA VAL A 111 5.66 39.30 -28.27
C VAL A 111 4.57 38.23 -28.35
N SER A 112 4.84 37.12 -29.03
CA SER A 112 3.94 35.96 -29.08
C SER A 112 4.63 34.76 -28.46
N VAL A 113 3.92 34.06 -27.57
CA VAL A 113 4.41 32.90 -26.84
C VAL A 113 3.43 31.76 -27.05
N THR A 114 3.89 30.66 -27.63
CA THR A 114 3.10 29.45 -27.83
C THR A 114 3.32 28.47 -26.69
N THR A 115 2.25 27.89 -26.16
CA THR A 115 2.27 26.87 -25.13
C THR A 115 1.56 25.62 -25.61
N ASP A 116 2.12 24.45 -25.28
CA ASP A 116 1.52 23.14 -25.63
C ASP A 116 0.54 22.62 -24.56
N SER A 117 0.42 23.34 -23.43
CA SER A 117 -0.50 23.04 -22.33
C SER A 117 -0.84 24.33 -21.57
N ALA A 118 -1.65 24.20 -20.51
CA ALA A 118 -1.70 25.23 -19.48
C ALA A 118 -0.28 25.50 -18.96
N ALA A 119 0.07 26.76 -18.72
CA ALA A 119 1.42 27.17 -18.39
C ALA A 119 1.46 28.51 -17.64
N ILE A 120 2.59 28.77 -16.98
CA ILE A 120 2.95 30.10 -16.48
C ILE A 120 3.96 30.68 -17.47
N ILE A 121 3.65 31.85 -18.03
CA ILE A 121 4.50 32.60 -18.94
C ILE A 121 5.11 33.76 -18.16
N THR A 122 6.44 33.82 -18.07
CA THR A 122 7.17 34.93 -17.45
C THR A 122 7.77 35.81 -18.54
N LEU A 123 7.43 37.09 -18.53
CA LEU A 123 7.93 38.12 -19.45
C LEU A 123 8.96 38.99 -18.73
N VAL A 124 10.17 39.06 -19.28
CA VAL A 124 11.28 39.84 -18.71
C VAL A 124 11.75 40.89 -19.71
N TRP A 125 11.82 42.14 -19.27
CA TRP A 125 12.41 43.27 -19.99
C TRP A 125 13.83 43.51 -19.47
N ASP A 126 14.82 43.43 -20.36
CA ASP A 126 16.25 43.52 -20.04
C ASP A 126 16.91 44.82 -20.53
N SER A 127 16.21 45.96 -20.38
CA SER A 127 16.67 47.29 -20.83
C SER A 127 16.80 47.49 -22.35
N GLY A 128 16.43 46.51 -23.17
CA GLY A 128 16.41 46.64 -24.62
C GLY A 128 15.52 45.65 -25.38
N ALA A 129 15.21 44.48 -24.80
CA ALA A 129 14.37 43.46 -25.43
C ALA A 129 13.44 42.77 -24.42
N TRP A 130 12.40 42.14 -24.94
CA TRP A 130 11.55 41.23 -24.17
C TRP A 130 12.02 39.79 -24.35
N HIS A 131 12.14 39.07 -23.25
CA HIS A 131 12.34 37.63 -23.20
C HIS A 131 11.11 36.97 -22.58
N SER A 132 10.80 35.76 -23.05
CA SER A 132 9.71 34.95 -22.50
C SER A 132 10.22 33.60 -22.04
N TYR A 133 9.71 33.17 -20.88
CA TYR A 133 10.00 31.85 -20.30
C TYR A 133 8.67 31.14 -20.03
N VAL A 134 8.52 29.92 -20.52
CA VAL A 134 7.29 29.14 -20.38
C VAL A 134 7.55 28.00 -19.39
N THR A 135 6.76 27.95 -18.32
CA THR A 135 6.71 26.83 -17.39
C THR A 135 5.38 26.11 -17.55
N PRO A 136 5.36 24.92 -18.18
CA PRO A 136 4.14 24.13 -18.30
C PRO A 136 3.55 23.80 -16.92
N LEU A 137 2.24 24.01 -16.77
CA LEU A 137 1.45 23.52 -15.65
C LEU A 137 0.99 22.11 -16.01
N THR A 138 1.78 21.11 -15.60
CA THR A 138 1.39 19.71 -15.66
C THR A 138 0.71 19.35 -14.35
N PHE A 139 -0.61 19.16 -14.37
CA PHE A 139 -1.31 18.46 -13.31
C PHE A 139 -0.97 16.97 -13.44
N ASP A 140 0.16 16.58 -12.86
CA ASP A 140 0.83 15.29 -13.06
C ASP A 140 0.05 14.07 -12.50
N ASP A 141 -1.19 14.29 -12.02
CA ASP A 141 -2.11 13.24 -11.55
C ASP A 141 -3.13 12.79 -12.62
N ALA A 142 -3.21 13.44 -13.79
CA ALA A 142 -4.20 13.12 -14.83
C ALA A 142 -3.65 12.33 -16.04
N ILE A 143 -2.33 12.14 -16.15
CA ILE A 143 -1.68 11.44 -17.29
C ILE A 143 -0.66 10.38 -16.81
N ARG A 144 -0.93 9.73 -15.67
CA ARG A 144 -0.23 8.47 -15.35
C ARG A 144 -1.14 7.31 -15.73
N PRO A 145 -0.59 6.19 -16.22
CA PRO A 145 -1.40 4.99 -16.37
C PRO A 145 -2.02 4.64 -15.02
N THR A 146 -3.30 4.31 -15.02
CA THR A 146 -3.97 3.69 -13.86
C THR A 146 -3.16 2.45 -13.48
N TYR A 147 -2.69 2.37 -12.24
CA TYR A 147 -1.87 1.25 -11.81
C TYR A 147 -2.75 0.11 -11.31
N MET A 148 -2.61 -1.07 -11.91
CA MET A 148 -3.32 -2.27 -11.46
C MET A 148 -2.34 -3.16 -10.69
N TYR A 149 -2.58 -3.33 -9.38
CA TYR A 149 -1.77 -4.25 -8.58
C TYR A 149 -2.12 -5.71 -8.89
N ARG A 150 -1.11 -6.49 -9.29
CA ARG A 150 -1.25 -7.91 -9.71
C ARG A 150 -0.74 -8.91 -8.68
N GLY A 151 -0.33 -8.44 -7.50
CA GLY A 151 0.22 -9.29 -6.44
C GLY A 151 1.71 -9.57 -6.61
N MET A 152 2.17 -10.70 -6.08
CA MET A 152 3.55 -11.17 -6.27
C MET A 152 3.81 -11.52 -7.74
N TRP A 153 5.00 -11.17 -8.25
CA TRP A 153 5.39 -11.56 -9.60
C TRP A 153 5.44 -13.09 -9.77
N MET A 154 4.95 -13.58 -10.91
CA MET A 154 4.96 -15.00 -11.27
C MET A 154 5.46 -15.17 -12.71
N GLN A 155 6.37 -16.12 -12.93
CA GLN A 155 6.96 -16.40 -14.25
C GLN A 155 5.92 -16.85 -15.30
N SER A 156 4.83 -17.48 -14.87
CA SER A 156 3.76 -17.98 -15.76
C SER A 156 2.78 -16.90 -16.22
N THR A 157 2.89 -15.68 -15.70
CA THR A 157 1.94 -14.59 -15.97
C THR A 157 2.58 -13.54 -16.88
N SER A 158 1.81 -13.05 -17.85
CA SER A 158 2.19 -11.91 -18.67
C SER A 158 1.60 -10.63 -18.08
N TYR A 159 2.42 -9.58 -17.99
CA TYR A 159 2.08 -8.28 -17.44
C TYR A 159 2.18 -7.23 -18.53
N CYS A 160 1.36 -6.19 -18.52
CA CYS A 160 1.36 -5.18 -19.58
C CYS A 160 1.17 -3.75 -19.09
N CYS A 161 1.51 -2.80 -19.96
CA CYS A 161 0.98 -1.45 -19.89
C CYS A 161 0.15 -1.19 -21.16
N MET A 162 -1.18 -1.21 -21.05
CA MET A 162 -2.09 -1.08 -22.19
C MET A 162 -3.29 -0.20 -21.84
N ASN A 163 -3.75 0.61 -22.80
CA ASN A 163 -4.91 1.50 -22.63
C ASN A 163 -4.81 2.44 -21.42
N GLY A 164 -3.59 2.89 -21.11
CA GLY A 164 -3.37 3.75 -19.94
C GLY A 164 -3.55 3.00 -18.62
N VAL A 165 -3.41 1.67 -18.58
CA VAL A 165 -3.34 0.88 -17.35
C VAL A 165 -1.99 0.16 -17.32
N ALA A 166 -1.22 0.33 -16.24
CA ALA A 166 0.08 -0.31 -16.05
C ALA A 166 0.01 -1.33 -14.91
N ASP A 167 0.41 -2.57 -15.19
CA ASP A 167 0.50 -3.61 -14.17
C ASP A 167 1.64 -3.32 -13.19
N VAL A 168 1.36 -3.51 -11.90
CA VAL A 168 2.31 -3.39 -10.80
C VAL A 168 2.42 -4.71 -10.06
N VAL A 169 3.64 -5.17 -9.81
CA VAL A 169 3.93 -6.42 -9.09
C VAL A 169 4.86 -6.19 -7.91
N TYR A 170 4.80 -7.08 -6.93
CA TYR A 170 5.75 -7.15 -5.83
C TYR A 170 6.80 -8.23 -6.09
N TYR A 171 8.08 -7.87 -5.99
CA TYR A 171 9.21 -8.78 -6.18
C TYR A 171 10.40 -8.38 -5.30
N GLN A 172 10.96 -9.34 -4.57
CA GLN A 172 12.15 -9.15 -3.71
C GLN A 172 12.12 -7.91 -2.80
N GLY A 173 10.99 -7.62 -2.16
CA GLY A 173 10.91 -6.50 -1.21
C GLY A 173 10.56 -5.14 -1.82
N ALA A 174 10.33 -5.07 -3.13
CA ALA A 174 10.01 -3.82 -3.82
C ALA A 174 8.87 -3.99 -4.82
N TYR A 175 8.22 -2.87 -5.13
CA TYR A 175 7.21 -2.78 -6.19
C TYR A 175 7.84 -2.37 -7.51
N TYR A 176 7.36 -2.96 -8.59
CA TYR A 176 7.78 -2.66 -9.96
C TYR A 176 6.55 -2.48 -10.85
N ALA A 177 6.56 -1.45 -11.68
CA ALA A 177 5.52 -1.19 -12.69
C ALA A 177 6.05 -1.54 -14.09
N VAL A 178 5.18 -2.06 -14.96
CA VAL A 178 5.50 -2.24 -16.38
C VAL A 178 5.60 -0.86 -17.03
N LYS A 179 6.66 -0.61 -17.79
CA LYS A 179 6.86 0.71 -18.42
C LYS A 179 5.81 0.97 -19.52
N PRO A 180 5.44 2.23 -19.77
CA PRO A 180 4.47 2.60 -20.81
C PRO A 180 4.81 2.11 -22.23
N SER A 181 6.10 1.92 -22.53
CA SER A 181 6.57 1.44 -23.83
C SER A 181 6.45 -0.07 -24.03
N VAL A 182 5.99 -0.82 -23.02
CA VAL A 182 6.01 -2.28 -22.99
C VAL A 182 4.60 -2.82 -23.15
N SER A 183 4.33 -3.42 -24.31
CA SER A 183 3.01 -3.98 -24.62
C SER A 183 2.68 -5.23 -23.79
N SER A 184 3.66 -6.09 -23.52
CA SER A 184 3.57 -7.16 -22.53
C SER A 184 4.96 -7.69 -22.15
N THR A 185 5.11 -8.24 -20.96
CA THR A 185 6.35 -8.86 -20.49
C THR A 185 6.07 -10.02 -19.53
N THR A 186 6.91 -11.06 -19.62
CA THR A 186 7.01 -12.15 -18.63
C THR A 186 8.36 -12.13 -17.92
N GLN A 187 9.18 -11.10 -18.17
CA GLN A 187 10.53 -10.99 -17.64
C GLN A 187 10.50 -10.73 -16.13
N ILE A 188 11.58 -11.13 -15.45
CA ILE A 188 11.77 -10.89 -14.02
C ILE A 188 11.82 -9.37 -13.75
N PRO A 189 11.09 -8.85 -12.74
CA PRO A 189 11.10 -7.44 -12.40
C PRO A 189 12.47 -7.03 -11.89
N THR A 190 13.09 -6.11 -12.63
CA THR A 190 14.38 -5.48 -12.31
C THR A 190 14.30 -4.03 -12.80
N THR A 191 15.30 -3.18 -12.53
CA THR A 191 15.33 -1.80 -13.07
C THR A 191 15.74 -1.72 -14.56
N THR A 192 15.44 -2.76 -15.35
CA THR A 192 15.89 -2.87 -16.76
C THR A 192 14.75 -2.56 -17.74
N SER A 193 14.82 -3.00 -19.00
CA SER A 193 14.02 -2.46 -20.13
C SER A 193 12.52 -2.42 -19.89
N ASP A 194 11.96 -3.46 -19.27
CA ASP A 194 10.51 -3.69 -19.24
C ASP A 194 9.82 -3.12 -17.99
N TRP A 195 10.60 -2.90 -16.93
CA TRP A 195 10.11 -2.62 -15.58
C TRP A 195 10.77 -1.36 -15.01
N GLU A 196 10.03 -0.59 -14.23
CA GLU A 196 10.55 0.51 -13.44
C GLU A 196 10.27 0.29 -11.95
N ALA A 197 11.22 0.64 -11.09
CA ALA A 197 11.01 0.56 -9.64
C ALA A 197 9.97 1.59 -9.20
N PHE A 198 9.01 1.17 -8.38
CA PHE A 198 7.90 2.01 -7.94
C PHE A 198 7.83 2.11 -6.40
N PRO A 199 8.81 2.79 -5.76
CA PRO A 199 9.04 2.72 -4.32
C PRO A 199 7.96 3.37 -3.45
N ARG A 200 7.06 4.18 -4.03
CA ARG A 200 5.97 4.88 -3.32
C ARG A 200 4.59 4.28 -3.61
N PHE A 201 4.52 3.08 -4.17
CA PHE A 201 3.26 2.43 -4.45
C PHE A 201 2.59 1.91 -3.17
N GLN A 202 1.31 2.21 -3.02
CA GLN A 202 0.45 1.60 -2.01
C GLN A 202 -0.75 0.98 -2.73
N ALA A 203 -0.94 -0.33 -2.56
CA ALA A 203 -2.11 -1.00 -3.09
C ALA A 203 -3.33 -0.56 -2.26
N ILE A 204 -4.19 0.25 -2.87
CA ILE A 204 -5.49 0.64 -2.33
C ILE A 204 -6.54 0.02 -3.25
N ALA A 205 -7.51 -0.69 -2.69
CA ALA A 205 -8.62 -1.22 -3.48
C ALA A 205 -9.53 -0.05 -3.88
N THR A 206 -9.43 0.40 -5.13
CA THR A 206 -10.20 1.55 -5.65
C THR A 206 -11.40 1.16 -6.52
N THR A 207 -11.48 -0.10 -6.94
CA THR A 207 -12.50 -0.57 -7.90
C THR A 207 -12.99 -1.96 -7.52
N LEU A 208 -14.31 -2.15 -7.56
CA LEU A 208 -14.97 -3.44 -7.37
C LEU A 208 -15.52 -3.90 -8.73
N GLU A 209 -14.90 -4.91 -9.33
CA GLU A 209 -15.41 -5.53 -10.55
C GLU A 209 -16.42 -6.63 -10.22
N MET A 210 -17.55 -6.61 -10.91
CA MET A 210 -18.62 -7.58 -10.73
C MET A 210 -18.79 -8.46 -11.97
N LEU A 211 -19.04 -9.74 -11.77
CA LEU A 211 -19.35 -10.65 -12.87
C LEU A 211 -20.71 -10.30 -13.50
N PRO A 212 -20.93 -10.59 -14.79
CA PRO A 212 -22.22 -10.37 -15.44
C PRO A 212 -23.37 -11.01 -14.64
N ASN A 213 -24.48 -10.28 -14.48
CA ASN A 213 -25.69 -10.68 -13.74
C ASN A 213 -25.56 -10.74 -12.20
N GLN A 214 -24.47 -10.23 -11.61
CA GLN A 214 -24.44 -9.99 -10.18
C GLN A 214 -25.19 -8.69 -9.83
N ILE A 215 -25.97 -8.71 -8.75
CA ILE A 215 -26.65 -7.53 -8.22
C ILE A 215 -25.95 -7.10 -6.94
N MET A 216 -25.59 -5.81 -6.87
CA MET A 216 -25.12 -5.18 -5.65
C MET A 216 -26.28 -4.40 -5.04
N LEU A 217 -26.66 -4.76 -3.81
CA LEU A 217 -27.64 -4.02 -3.04
C LEU A 217 -26.93 -3.29 -1.91
N MET A 218 -27.12 -1.98 -1.85
CA MET A 218 -26.71 -1.16 -0.72
C MET A 218 -27.98 -0.77 0.04
N ASN A 219 -28.15 -1.30 1.25
CA ASN A 219 -29.31 -0.96 2.08
C ASN A 219 -29.00 0.22 3.01
N GLN A 220 -30.04 0.77 3.64
CA GLN A 220 -29.92 1.88 4.61
C GLN A 220 -29.08 1.54 5.86
N GLN A 221 -28.70 0.27 6.04
CA GLN A 221 -27.92 -0.24 7.16
C GLN A 221 -26.43 -0.39 6.80
N GLN A 222 -25.98 0.21 5.69
CA GLN A 222 -24.59 0.12 5.19
C GLN A 222 -24.12 -1.31 4.88
N THR A 223 -25.06 -2.23 4.65
CA THR A 223 -24.73 -3.58 4.19
C THR A 223 -24.56 -3.57 2.67
N ILE A 224 -23.43 -4.10 2.20
CA ILE A 224 -23.26 -4.44 0.79
C ILE A 224 -23.64 -5.91 0.63
N ARG A 225 -24.63 -6.19 -0.23
CA ARG A 225 -24.96 -7.56 -0.64
C ARG A 225 -24.59 -7.79 -2.07
N VAL A 226 -23.88 -8.87 -2.35
CA VAL A 226 -23.65 -9.37 -3.71
C VAL A 226 -24.42 -10.66 -3.88
N ALA A 227 -25.40 -10.68 -4.78
CA ALA A 227 -26.19 -11.86 -5.08
C ALA A 227 -25.97 -12.31 -6.53
N SER A 228 -25.69 -13.60 -6.70
CA SER A 228 -25.90 -14.35 -7.93
C SER A 228 -27.01 -15.38 -7.66
N GLY A 229 -27.70 -15.87 -8.69
CA GLY A 229 -28.98 -16.60 -8.56
C GLY A 229 -29.07 -17.75 -7.54
N GLU A 230 -27.95 -18.31 -7.06
CA GLU A 230 -27.90 -19.38 -6.05
C GLU A 230 -27.02 -19.07 -4.81
N SER A 231 -26.35 -17.92 -4.77
CA SER A 231 -25.41 -17.60 -3.68
C SER A 231 -25.35 -16.12 -3.37
N SER A 232 -25.32 -15.78 -2.08
CA SER A 232 -25.29 -14.40 -1.64
C SER A 232 -24.27 -14.15 -0.54
N TRP A 233 -23.54 -13.05 -0.71
CA TRP A 233 -22.54 -12.58 0.23
C TRP A 233 -22.96 -11.25 0.83
N ASP A 234 -22.91 -11.15 2.15
CA ASP A 234 -23.16 -9.95 2.94
C ASP A 234 -21.85 -9.42 3.50
N LEU A 235 -21.57 -8.14 3.25
CA LEU A 235 -20.48 -7.39 3.88
C LEU A 235 -21.09 -6.36 4.82
N CYS A 236 -20.89 -6.55 6.13
CA CYS A 236 -21.43 -5.66 7.16
C CYS A 236 -20.59 -5.74 8.43
N ASN A 237 -20.42 -4.62 9.14
CA ASN A 237 -19.75 -4.56 10.45
C ASN A 237 -18.36 -5.22 10.49
N GLY A 238 -17.60 -5.14 9.39
CA GLY A 238 -16.27 -5.75 9.28
C GLY A 238 -16.27 -7.27 9.09
N GLU A 239 -17.44 -7.89 8.84
CA GLU A 239 -17.59 -9.30 8.51
C GLU A 239 -17.90 -9.50 7.03
N ILE A 240 -17.46 -10.64 6.48
CA ILE A 240 -17.84 -11.13 5.15
C ILE A 240 -18.57 -12.46 5.35
N ARG A 241 -19.86 -12.53 5.02
CA ARG A 241 -20.72 -13.69 5.32
C ARG A 241 -21.36 -14.24 4.06
N HIS A 242 -21.29 -15.56 3.87
CA HIS A 242 -22.06 -16.29 2.88
C HIS A 242 -23.39 -16.72 3.50
N LEU A 243 -24.52 -16.21 3.00
CA LEU A 243 -25.82 -16.33 3.65
C LEU A 243 -26.37 -17.76 3.65
N GLU A 244 -26.17 -18.52 2.57
CA GLU A 244 -26.73 -19.86 2.41
C GLU A 244 -26.04 -20.88 3.33
N SER A 245 -24.72 -20.78 3.45
CA SER A 245 -23.94 -21.70 4.30
C SER A 245 -23.78 -21.21 5.74
N GLY A 246 -24.01 -19.93 6.00
CA GLY A 246 -23.65 -19.26 7.25
C GLY A 246 -22.13 -19.07 7.46
N THR A 247 -21.29 -19.52 6.52
CA THR A 247 -19.84 -19.32 6.56
C THR A 247 -19.52 -17.83 6.62
N PHE A 248 -18.60 -17.42 7.50
CA PHE A 248 -18.18 -16.02 7.53
C PHE A 248 -16.72 -15.85 7.95
N LEU A 249 -16.13 -14.75 7.48
CA LEU A 249 -14.88 -14.20 7.95
C LEU A 249 -15.20 -13.07 8.95
N SER A 250 -14.73 -13.21 10.18
CA SER A 250 -14.96 -12.21 11.24
C SER A 250 -14.01 -11.02 11.11
N GLN A 251 -14.30 -9.93 11.81
CA GLN A 251 -13.40 -8.78 11.92
C GLN A 251 -12.01 -9.15 12.50
N ALA A 252 -11.96 -10.18 13.35
CA ALA A 252 -10.71 -10.68 13.91
C ALA A 252 -9.92 -11.57 12.93
N GLY A 253 -10.45 -11.85 11.74
CA GLY A 253 -9.82 -12.71 10.73
C GLY A 253 -10.13 -14.21 10.89
N ASP A 254 -11.05 -14.59 11.78
CA ASP A 254 -11.48 -15.99 11.91
C ASP A 254 -12.37 -16.38 10.73
N LEU A 255 -11.99 -17.40 9.98
CA LEU A 255 -12.87 -18.06 9.03
C LEU A 255 -13.68 -19.14 9.75
N ARG A 256 -15.00 -18.97 9.82
CA ARG A 256 -15.92 -19.93 10.44
C ARG A 256 -16.78 -20.60 9.38
N VAL A 257 -16.69 -21.92 9.30
CA VAL A 257 -17.48 -22.75 8.40
C VAL A 257 -18.48 -23.54 9.23
N PHE A 258 -19.77 -23.41 8.91
CA PHE A 258 -20.85 -24.08 9.62
C PHE A 258 -21.22 -25.40 8.94
N SER A 259 -21.54 -26.40 9.75
CA SER A 259 -22.15 -27.65 9.30
C SER A 259 -23.19 -28.12 10.30
N THR A 260 -24.07 -29.03 9.87
CA THR A 260 -25.06 -29.66 10.76
C THR A 260 -24.44 -30.45 11.92
N LYS A 261 -23.14 -30.79 11.81
CA LYS A 261 -22.39 -31.58 12.80
C LYS A 261 -21.45 -30.74 13.65
N GLY A 262 -21.47 -29.42 13.53
CA GLY A 262 -20.54 -28.52 14.23
C GLY A 262 -19.87 -27.51 13.31
N ASN A 263 -19.04 -26.65 13.89
CA ASN A 263 -18.40 -25.54 13.19
C ASN A 263 -16.88 -25.73 13.18
N VAL A 264 -16.27 -25.49 12.02
CA VAL A 264 -14.81 -25.41 11.90
C VAL A 264 -14.43 -23.94 11.94
N VAL A 265 -13.47 -23.59 12.79
CA VAL A 265 -12.93 -22.24 12.90
C VAL A 265 -11.44 -22.29 12.58
N ILE A 266 -11.03 -21.52 11.57
CA ILE A 266 -9.63 -21.31 11.21
C ILE A 266 -9.30 -19.88 11.61
N SER A 267 -8.38 -19.74 12.57
CA SER A 267 -7.96 -18.46 13.11
C SER A 267 -6.68 -17.97 12.41
N PRO A 268 -6.44 -16.64 12.36
CA PRO A 268 -5.29 -16.07 11.65
C PRO A 268 -3.93 -16.44 12.26
N ASN A 269 -3.92 -16.90 13.51
CA ASN A 269 -2.73 -17.44 14.17
C ASN A 269 -2.37 -18.87 13.69
N GLY A 270 -3.13 -19.45 12.75
CA GLY A 270 -2.91 -20.80 12.25
C GLY A 270 -3.62 -21.90 13.06
N CYS A 271 -4.35 -21.54 14.12
CA CYS A 271 -5.15 -22.47 14.92
C CYS A 271 -6.39 -22.94 14.13
N ILE A 272 -6.65 -24.24 14.16
CA ILE A 272 -7.87 -24.84 13.62
C ILE A 272 -8.62 -25.50 14.78
N SER A 273 -9.88 -25.12 14.98
CA SER A 273 -10.74 -25.72 16.01
C SER A 273 -12.05 -26.24 15.47
N LEU A 274 -12.43 -27.44 15.90
CA LEU A 274 -13.75 -28.02 15.68
C LEU A 274 -14.60 -27.78 16.92
N TRP A 275 -15.74 -27.14 16.72
CA TRP A 275 -16.73 -26.85 17.74
C TRP A 275 -17.98 -27.71 17.56
N ARG A 276 -18.44 -28.33 18.64
CA ARG A 276 -19.78 -28.94 18.72
C ARG A 276 -20.45 -28.56 20.03
N ASN A 277 -21.75 -28.29 19.99
CA ASN A 277 -22.54 -27.93 21.19
C ASN A 277 -21.90 -26.83 22.05
N ASN A 278 -21.34 -25.80 21.40
CA ASN A 278 -20.60 -24.69 22.03
C ASN A 278 -19.36 -25.08 22.85
N LYS A 279 -18.78 -26.26 22.59
CA LYS A 279 -17.50 -26.70 23.15
C LYS A 279 -16.49 -26.99 22.03
N LYS A 280 -15.21 -26.72 22.28
CA LYS A 280 -14.11 -27.14 21.40
C LYS A 280 -13.87 -28.63 21.62
N GLU A 281 -14.13 -29.45 20.61
CA GLU A 281 -13.88 -30.90 20.67
C GLU A 281 -12.47 -31.24 20.15
N LEU A 282 -12.00 -30.54 19.14
CA LEU A 282 -10.67 -30.73 18.56
C LEU A 282 -10.02 -29.37 18.34
N ILE A 283 -8.75 -29.27 18.70
CA ILE A 283 -7.91 -28.10 18.50
C ILE A 283 -6.61 -28.58 17.87
N ILE A 284 -6.20 -27.95 16.78
CA ILE A 284 -4.89 -28.10 16.16
C ILE A 284 -4.25 -26.72 16.24
N ASP A 285 -3.20 -26.57 17.03
CA ASP A 285 -2.55 -25.29 17.29
C ASP A 285 -1.04 -25.45 17.39
N TRP A 286 -0.35 -24.33 17.58
CA TRP A 286 1.06 -24.28 17.92
C TRP A 286 1.22 -23.94 19.41
N ASN A 287 2.06 -24.68 20.13
CA ASN A 287 2.40 -24.35 21.51
C ASN A 287 3.40 -23.17 21.58
N ASP A 288 3.70 -22.70 22.80
CA ASP A 288 4.63 -21.58 23.04
C ASP A 288 6.06 -21.84 22.52
N GLU A 289 6.41 -23.10 22.30
CA GLU A 289 7.69 -23.53 21.74
C GLU A 289 7.68 -23.65 20.20
N GLY A 290 6.56 -23.28 19.56
CA GLY A 290 6.39 -23.38 18.11
C GLY A 290 6.31 -24.82 17.62
N GLN A 291 5.62 -25.71 18.35
CA GLN A 291 5.37 -27.10 17.96
C GLN A 291 3.89 -27.36 17.76
N ILE A 292 3.56 -28.31 16.87
CA ILE A 292 2.18 -28.69 16.61
C ILE A 292 1.64 -29.48 17.80
N GLU A 293 0.53 -28.98 18.36
CA GLU A 293 -0.25 -29.64 19.38
C GLU A 293 -1.66 -29.92 18.86
N ILE A 294 -2.10 -31.18 19.02
CA ILE A 294 -3.45 -31.62 18.70
C ILE A 294 -4.11 -32.02 20.01
N SER A 295 -5.15 -31.28 20.40
CA SER A 295 -5.87 -31.48 21.66
C SER A 295 -7.31 -31.88 21.37
N MET A 296 -7.75 -33.00 21.94
CA MET A 296 -9.10 -33.53 21.80
C MET A 296 -9.78 -33.61 23.17
N THR A 297 -10.96 -33.02 23.29
CA THR A 297 -11.78 -33.07 24.51
C THR A 297 -13.01 -33.93 24.22
N HIS A 298 -13.24 -34.98 25.01
CA HIS A 298 -14.45 -35.79 24.84
C HIS A 298 -15.67 -35.01 25.35
N PRO A 299 -16.86 -35.18 24.74
CA PRO A 299 -18.07 -34.40 25.08
C PRO A 299 -18.44 -34.44 26.57
N ASP A 300 -18.14 -35.57 27.22
CA ASP A 300 -18.52 -35.90 28.59
C ASP A 300 -17.33 -35.98 29.58
N SER A 301 -16.10 -35.69 29.12
CA SER A 301 -14.91 -35.69 30.00
C SER A 301 -14.57 -34.29 30.48
N THR A 302 -14.13 -34.18 31.73
CA THR A 302 -13.54 -32.93 32.23
C THR A 302 -12.10 -32.74 31.74
N GLY A 303 -11.42 -33.81 31.29
CA GLY A 303 -10.05 -33.79 30.79
C GLY A 303 -9.92 -33.84 29.25
N ALA A 304 -8.68 -33.75 28.76
CA ALA A 304 -8.35 -33.81 27.34
C ALA A 304 -7.25 -34.83 27.03
N ASP A 305 -7.37 -35.47 25.86
CA ASP A 305 -6.31 -36.26 25.25
C ASP A 305 -5.52 -35.34 24.29
N THR A 306 -4.20 -35.32 24.43
CA THR A 306 -3.31 -34.44 23.68
C THR A 306 -2.25 -35.25 22.93
N LEU A 307 -1.94 -34.82 21.72
CA LEU A 307 -0.88 -35.33 20.86
C LEU A 307 0.05 -34.16 20.52
N SER A 308 1.28 -34.22 21.01
CA SER A 308 2.33 -33.25 20.70
C SER A 308 3.35 -33.87 19.75
N ILE A 309 3.70 -33.14 18.70
CA ILE A 309 4.66 -33.58 17.67
C ILE A 309 5.90 -32.67 17.70
N LEU A 310 7.00 -33.22 18.20
CA LEU A 310 8.33 -32.63 18.18
C LEU A 310 9.17 -33.23 17.04
N PRO A 311 10.22 -32.55 16.57
CA PRO A 311 11.10 -33.06 15.50
C PRO A 311 11.68 -34.47 15.74
N HIS A 312 11.82 -34.89 17.01
CA HIS A 312 12.40 -36.17 17.39
C HIS A 312 11.57 -36.97 18.40
N GLN A 313 10.34 -36.52 18.69
CA GLN A 313 9.49 -37.14 19.68
C GLN A 313 8.01 -36.91 19.38
N ILE A 314 7.19 -37.94 19.54
CA ILE A 314 5.73 -37.82 19.52
C ILE A 314 5.24 -38.21 20.91
N THR A 315 4.49 -37.32 21.55
CA THR A 315 3.98 -37.52 22.92
C THR A 315 2.46 -37.58 22.89
N LEU A 316 1.90 -38.63 23.50
CA LEU A 316 0.48 -38.75 23.82
C LEU A 316 0.32 -38.51 25.32
N SER A 317 -0.56 -37.60 25.72
CA SER A 317 -0.83 -37.36 27.13
C SER A 317 -2.31 -37.15 27.41
N ARG A 318 -2.77 -37.62 28.58
CA ARG A 318 -4.12 -37.38 29.08
C ARG A 318 -4.04 -36.45 30.29
N THR A 319 -4.87 -35.42 30.28
CA THR A 319 -5.00 -34.47 31.39
C THR A 319 -6.37 -34.60 32.06
N ASP A 320 -6.47 -34.20 33.33
CA ASP A 320 -7.76 -34.02 34.02
C ASP A 320 -8.35 -32.61 33.75
N GLY A 321 -9.51 -32.32 34.34
CA GLY A 321 -10.14 -30.99 34.19
C GLY A 321 -9.45 -29.83 34.90
N ASN A 322 -8.41 -30.10 35.68
CA ASN A 322 -7.52 -29.09 36.24
C ASN A 322 -6.23 -28.93 35.41
N GLY A 323 -6.11 -29.65 34.28
CA GLY A 323 -4.93 -29.64 33.43
C GLY A 323 -3.76 -30.49 33.97
N GLN A 324 -3.94 -31.30 35.01
CA GLN A 324 -2.89 -32.19 35.50
C GLN A 324 -2.75 -33.41 34.60
N THR A 325 -1.52 -33.74 34.21
CA THR A 325 -1.22 -34.94 33.42
C THR A 325 -1.46 -36.21 34.24
N LEU A 326 -2.48 -36.98 33.84
CA LEU A 326 -2.82 -38.28 34.43
C LEU A 326 -1.96 -39.41 33.86
N SER A 327 -1.65 -39.34 32.56
CA SER A 327 -0.77 -40.30 31.89
C SER A 327 -0.06 -39.65 30.71
N SER A 328 1.14 -40.15 30.41
CA SER A 328 1.91 -39.75 29.24
C SER A 328 2.65 -40.96 28.68
N SER A 329 2.77 -41.02 27.36
CA SER A 329 3.59 -42.00 26.63
C SER A 329 4.20 -41.29 25.45
N PHE A 330 5.45 -41.63 25.11
CA PHE A 330 6.13 -40.98 23.99
C PHE A 330 6.94 -41.96 23.17
N LEU A 331 7.03 -41.69 21.88
CA LEU A 331 7.92 -42.36 20.95
C LEU A 331 9.02 -41.37 20.55
N SER A 332 10.28 -41.79 20.65
CA SER A 332 11.43 -40.97 20.22
C SER A 332 12.41 -41.81 19.41
N ALA A 333 13.48 -41.17 18.91
CA ALA A 333 14.60 -41.88 18.29
C ALA A 333 15.27 -42.92 19.23
N LEU A 334 15.10 -42.78 20.55
CA LEU A 334 15.63 -43.70 21.56
C LEU A 334 14.67 -44.86 21.88
N GLY A 335 13.49 -44.90 21.25
CA GLY A 335 12.48 -45.94 21.44
C GLY A 335 11.17 -45.44 22.04
N LEU A 336 10.32 -46.40 22.45
CA LEU A 336 9.02 -46.16 23.04
C LEU A 336 9.12 -46.10 24.57
N ASN A 337 8.57 -45.05 25.16
CA ASN A 337 8.34 -44.95 26.60
C ASN A 337 6.83 -45.06 26.88
N CYS A 338 6.46 -46.11 27.60
CA CYS A 338 5.10 -46.36 28.05
C CYS A 338 5.11 -46.95 29.47
N LYS A 339 4.02 -46.72 30.21
CA LYS A 339 3.82 -47.33 31.53
C LYS A 339 3.20 -48.72 31.36
N LEU A 340 3.84 -49.75 31.89
CA LEU A 340 3.27 -51.09 31.98
C LEU A 340 2.18 -51.13 33.06
N LYS A 341 1.11 -51.91 32.82
CA LYS A 341 0.08 -52.20 33.83
C LYS A 341 0.71 -52.94 35.02
N GLN A 342 0.21 -52.70 36.22
CA GLN A 342 0.58 -53.39 37.46
C GLN A 342 -0.46 -54.47 37.79
N ALA A 343 -0.12 -55.47 38.60
CA ALA A 343 -1.09 -56.47 39.08
C ALA A 343 -2.26 -55.87 39.86
N THR A 344 -2.09 -54.67 40.42
CA THR A 344 -3.13 -53.92 41.13
C THR A 344 -4.09 -53.17 40.21
N ASP A 345 -3.77 -53.06 38.91
CA ASP A 345 -4.63 -52.40 37.95
C ASP A 345 -5.79 -53.33 37.54
N THR A 346 -6.84 -52.77 36.93
CA THR A 346 -7.87 -53.60 36.29
C THR A 346 -7.30 -54.21 35.00
N LEU A 347 -7.19 -55.54 34.98
CA LEU A 347 -6.60 -56.31 33.88
C LEU A 347 -7.69 -57.03 33.07
N GLU A 348 -7.62 -56.91 31.75
CA GLU A 348 -8.42 -57.66 30.78
C GLU A 348 -7.62 -58.88 30.25
N GLU A 349 -8.32 -59.87 29.70
CA GLU A 349 -7.64 -61.00 29.06
C GLU A 349 -6.74 -60.52 27.92
N GLY A 350 -5.49 -61.00 27.91
CA GLY A 350 -4.47 -60.61 26.96
C GLY A 350 -3.56 -59.47 27.42
N ASP A 351 -3.92 -58.74 28.49
CA ASP A 351 -3.09 -57.66 29.04
C ASP A 351 -1.72 -58.14 29.49
N ILE A 352 -0.67 -57.35 29.18
CA ILE A 352 0.67 -57.53 29.71
C ILE A 352 0.83 -56.62 30.94
N TYR A 353 1.19 -57.20 32.09
CA TYR A 353 1.34 -56.49 33.35
C TYR A 353 2.56 -56.95 34.13
N VAL A 354 2.98 -56.16 35.11
CA VAL A 354 4.04 -56.48 36.07
C VAL A 354 3.39 -57.02 37.35
N ASP A 355 3.74 -58.24 37.76
CA ASP A 355 3.24 -58.84 38.99
C ASP A 355 3.91 -58.27 40.25
N GLU A 356 3.39 -58.65 41.42
CA GLU A 356 3.90 -58.26 42.74
C GLU A 356 5.39 -58.62 42.99
N ASN A 357 5.95 -59.50 42.16
CA ASN A 357 7.35 -59.93 42.20
C ASN A 357 8.21 -59.27 41.09
N ASN A 358 7.68 -58.26 40.41
CA ASN A 358 8.31 -57.56 39.28
C ASN A 358 8.53 -58.42 38.03
N PHE A 359 7.73 -59.47 37.82
CA PHE A 359 7.77 -60.26 36.59
C PHE A 359 6.71 -59.81 35.59
N LEU A 360 7.09 -59.81 34.31
CA LEU A 360 6.16 -59.60 33.22
C LEU A 360 5.25 -60.82 33.07
N LYS A 361 3.93 -60.61 33.14
CA LYS A 361 2.90 -61.63 32.97
C LYS A 361 1.91 -61.20 31.91
N GLN A 362 1.26 -62.18 31.29
CA GLN A 362 0.07 -61.96 30.49
C GLN A 362 -1.14 -62.45 31.26
N LYS A 363 -2.17 -61.62 31.40
CA LYS A 363 -3.44 -62.04 31.97
C LYS A 363 -4.07 -63.05 31.01
N ARG A 364 -4.11 -64.30 31.43
CA ARG A 364 -4.90 -65.35 30.78
C ARG A 364 -6.22 -65.45 31.56
N GLY A 365 -7.31 -65.72 30.84
CA GLY A 365 -8.70 -65.78 31.35
C GLY A 365 -8.79 -66.24 32.80
#